data_AF-A0A2Z6QY90-F1
#
_entry.id   AF-A0A2Z6QY90-F1
#
_cell.length_a   1.000
_cell.length_b   1.000
_cell.length_c   1.000
_cell.angle_alpha   90.00
_cell.angle_beta   90.00
_cell.angle_gamma   90.00
#
_symmetry.space_group_name_H-M   'P 1'
#
loop_
_entity.id
_entity.type
_entity.pdbx_description
1 polymer ?
#
loop_
_entity_poly.entity_id
_entity_poly.type
_entity_poly.pdbx_seq_one_letter_code
_entity_poly.pdbx_strand_id
1 'polypeptide(L)'
;MRIFKMEIYEKSSYWLMLRVIQFVVTVFCLILEIIQIILFMSLLQTASSLSTYFSNDGQYKGEVKIWYYLVIGLSAIGLGFCIAYFNRLHEKGPFIVIETIFFLLWFSSGIANLYPLYDGGLDCNANDYDSELIPHQYYLWCRTYIISTLLSWMNTLTFVITLLFSLIILGQNKGNETILERTLFRFKHLLKTNNPNNTNVQ
;
A
#
# COMPACT_ATOMS: atom_id res chain seq x y z
N MET A 1 30.90 -8.76 -21.41
CA MET A 1 30.18 -9.42 -20.29
C MET A 1 30.22 -8.66 -18.96
N ARG A 2 31.21 -7.78 -18.68
CA ARG A 2 31.26 -6.97 -17.44
C ARG A 2 30.25 -5.81 -17.38
N ILE A 3 30.02 -5.14 -18.50
CA ILE A 3 29.16 -3.93 -18.59
C ILE A 3 27.69 -4.28 -18.28
N PHE A 4 27.19 -5.38 -18.85
CA PHE A 4 25.82 -5.86 -18.62
C PHE A 4 25.53 -6.21 -17.16
N LYS A 5 26.56 -6.66 -16.41
CA LYS A 5 26.42 -6.99 -14.99
C LYS A 5 26.27 -5.73 -14.13
N MET A 6 26.99 -4.65 -14.46
CA MET A 6 26.90 -3.38 -13.73
C MET A 6 25.51 -2.72 -13.88
N GLU A 7 24.94 -2.66 -15.09
CA GLU A 7 23.59 -2.10 -15.31
C GLU A 7 22.48 -2.89 -14.58
N ILE A 8 22.62 -4.21 -14.48
CA ILE A 8 21.67 -5.06 -13.75
C ILE A 8 21.76 -4.80 -12.23
N TYR A 9 22.97 -4.64 -11.68
CA TYR A 9 23.17 -4.35 -10.26
C TYR A 9 22.68 -2.95 -9.88
N GLU A 10 22.91 -1.96 -10.74
CA GLU A 10 22.45 -0.60 -10.54
C GLU A 10 20.92 -0.52 -10.59
N LYS A 11 20.28 -1.15 -11.59
CA LYS A 11 18.81 -1.28 -11.65
C LYS A 11 18.24 -2.04 -10.44
N SER A 12 18.90 -3.11 -10.00
CA SER A 12 18.50 -3.90 -8.83
C SER A 12 18.52 -3.08 -7.52
N SER A 13 19.54 -2.23 -7.34
CA SER A 13 19.66 -1.37 -6.16
C SER A 13 18.52 -0.34 -6.08
N TYR A 14 18.18 0.33 -7.18
CA TYR A 14 17.06 1.28 -7.23
C TYR A 14 15.71 0.62 -6.95
N TRP A 15 15.52 -0.60 -7.47
CA TRP A 15 14.33 -1.39 -7.22
C TRP A 15 14.17 -1.76 -5.76
N LEU A 16 15.23 -2.25 -5.12
CA LEU A 16 15.22 -2.54 -3.68
C LEU A 16 14.97 -1.26 -2.86
N MET A 17 15.59 -0.14 -3.22
CA MET A 17 15.40 1.14 -2.56
C MET A 17 13.93 1.59 -2.59
N LEU A 18 13.25 1.49 -3.75
CA LEU A 18 11.84 1.81 -3.86
C LEU A 18 10.96 0.92 -2.97
N ARG A 19 11.27 -0.38 -2.86
CA ARG A 19 10.56 -1.29 -1.95
C ARG A 19 10.74 -0.92 -0.49
N VAL A 20 11.96 -0.56 -0.10
CA VAL A 20 12.25 -0.11 1.26
C VAL A 20 11.51 1.18 1.56
N ILE A 21 11.48 2.15 0.64
CA ILE A 21 10.70 3.38 0.79
C ILE A 21 9.21 3.08 0.96
N GLN A 22 8.63 2.24 0.10
CA GLN A 22 7.23 1.80 0.21
C GLN A 22 6.92 1.18 1.57
N PHE A 23 7.81 0.32 2.06
CA PHE A 23 7.66 -0.32 3.36
C PHE A 23 7.74 0.68 4.51
N VAL A 24 8.73 1.58 4.48
CA VAL A 24 8.89 2.63 5.49
C VAL A 24 7.67 3.55 5.54
N VAL A 25 7.17 4.00 4.38
CA VAL A 25 5.95 4.83 4.33
C VAL A 25 4.74 4.07 4.87
N THR A 26 4.61 2.77 4.57
CA THR A 26 3.55 1.92 5.13
C THR A 26 3.61 1.86 6.66
N VAL A 27 4.81 1.72 7.23
CA VAL A 27 5.02 1.75 8.69
C VAL A 27 4.67 3.11 9.29
N PHE A 28 5.04 4.22 8.64
CA PHE A 28 4.63 5.55 9.09
C PHE A 28 3.11 5.73 9.06
N CYS A 29 2.42 5.27 8.01
CA CYS A 29 0.96 5.27 7.97
C CYS A 29 0.37 4.48 9.15
N LEU A 30 0.90 3.29 9.46
CA LEU A 30 0.46 2.50 10.61
C LEU A 30 0.61 3.27 11.93
N ILE A 31 1.75 3.92 12.16
CA ILE A 31 2.01 4.71 13.37
C ILE A 31 1.02 5.87 13.48
N LEU A 32 0.77 6.61 12.39
CA LEU A 32 -0.18 7.73 12.39
C LEU A 32 -1.61 7.27 12.65
N GLU A 33 -2.01 6.10 12.16
CA GLU A 33 -3.33 5.54 12.44
C GLU A 33 -3.47 5.11 13.90
N ILE A 34 -2.42 4.55 14.51
CA ILE A 34 -2.40 4.26 15.96
C ILE A 34 -2.58 5.57 16.75
N ILE A 35 -1.86 6.63 16.37
CA ILE A 35 -1.99 7.96 17.00
C ILE A 35 -3.42 8.50 16.85
N GLN A 36 -4.04 8.38 15.66
CA GLN A 36 -5.43 8.78 15.45
C GLN A 36 -6.40 8.04 16.37
N ILE A 37 -6.25 6.72 16.53
CA ILE A 37 -7.11 5.93 17.43
C ILE A 37 -6.95 6.41 18.87
N ILE A 38 -5.72 6.63 19.34
CA ILE A 38 -5.45 7.11 20.71
C ILE A 38 -6.10 8.48 20.95
N LEU A 39 -5.92 9.42 20.02
CA LEU A 39 -6.49 10.76 20.11
C LEU A 39 -8.02 10.74 20.07
N PHE A 40 -8.60 9.89 19.23
CA PHE A 40 -10.04 9.73 19.13
C PHE A 40 -10.64 9.15 20.42
N MET A 41 -10.04 8.10 20.97
CA MET A 41 -10.50 7.50 22.23
C MET A 41 -10.38 8.49 23.40
N SER A 42 -9.36 9.36 23.37
CA SER A 42 -9.22 10.45 24.34
C SER A 42 -10.33 11.50 24.22
N LEU A 43 -10.82 11.78 23.00
CA LEU A 43 -11.87 12.77 22.75
C LEU A 43 -13.23 12.33 23.34
N LEU A 44 -13.54 11.03 23.29
CA LEU A 44 -14.85 10.52 23.69
C LEU A 44 -15.09 10.49 25.21
N GLN A 45 -14.05 10.66 26.04
CA GLN A 45 -14.01 10.78 27.52
C GLN A 45 -14.92 9.90 28.41
N THR A 46 -15.83 9.08 27.87
CA THR A 46 -16.81 8.30 28.63
C THR A 46 -17.23 7.05 27.85
N ALA A 47 -17.04 5.88 28.46
CA ALA A 47 -17.70 4.58 28.25
C ALA A 47 -17.93 4.04 26.81
N SER A 48 -17.37 4.66 25.78
CA SER A 48 -17.60 4.28 24.39
C SER A 48 -16.60 3.19 23.99
N SER A 49 -17.11 2.07 23.52
CA SER A 49 -16.28 0.95 23.06
C SER A 49 -15.54 1.31 21.77
N LEU A 50 -14.40 0.63 21.51
CA LEU A 50 -13.64 0.73 20.26
C LEU A 50 -14.53 0.55 19.01
N SER A 51 -15.64 -0.18 19.13
CA SER A 51 -16.63 -0.34 18.07
C SER A 51 -17.26 0.98 17.61
N THR A 52 -17.26 2.03 18.44
CA THR A 52 -17.73 3.37 18.09
C THR A 52 -16.77 4.07 17.13
N TYR A 53 -15.47 3.78 17.22
CA TYR A 53 -14.52 4.20 16.19
C TYR A 53 -14.74 3.44 14.87
N PHE A 54 -15.44 2.31 14.88
CA PHE A 54 -15.76 1.56 13.67
C PHE A 54 -17.24 1.68 13.27
N SER A 55 -18.04 2.45 14.01
CA SER A 55 -19.46 2.67 13.71
C SER A 55 -19.64 3.78 12.68
N ASN A 56 -20.85 3.83 12.14
CA ASN A 56 -21.26 4.80 11.13
C ASN A 56 -22.18 5.83 11.80
N ASP A 57 -21.61 6.81 12.51
CA ASP A 57 -22.37 7.82 13.26
C ASP A 57 -22.57 9.11 12.44
N GLY A 58 -22.76 8.98 11.12
CA GLY A 58 -23.11 10.07 10.20
C GLY A 58 -21.93 11.00 9.84
N GLN A 59 -21.18 11.49 10.82
CA GLN A 59 -19.98 12.32 10.60
C GLN A 59 -18.70 11.47 10.40
N TYR A 60 -18.72 10.23 10.86
CA TYR A 60 -17.58 9.32 10.80
C TYR A 60 -17.96 8.00 10.15
N LYS A 61 -17.28 7.62 9.07
CA LYS A 61 -17.49 6.36 8.37
C LYS A 61 -16.40 5.35 8.74
N GLY A 62 -16.54 4.70 9.89
CA GLY A 62 -15.57 3.73 10.40
C GLY A 62 -15.27 2.57 9.43
N GLU A 63 -16.22 2.20 8.58
CA GLU A 63 -16.07 1.17 7.53
C GLU A 63 -14.92 1.47 6.56
N VAL A 64 -14.73 2.75 6.20
CA VAL A 64 -13.66 3.21 5.30
C VAL A 64 -12.29 2.96 5.93
N LYS A 65 -12.17 3.14 7.24
CA LYS A 65 -10.92 2.93 7.97
C LYS A 65 -10.55 1.45 8.09
N ILE A 66 -11.54 0.57 8.22
CA ILE A 66 -11.31 -0.88 8.21
C ILE A 66 -10.61 -1.28 6.90
N TRP A 67 -11.09 -0.79 5.76
CA TRP A 67 -10.44 -1.05 4.47
C TRP A 67 -9.00 -0.54 4.44
N TYR A 68 -8.75 0.67 4.94
CA TYR A 68 -7.41 1.23 4.99
C TYR A 68 -6.45 0.39 5.86
N TYR A 69 -6.92 -0.13 7.01
CA TYR A 69 -6.12 -1.01 7.88
C TYR A 69 -5.80 -2.35 7.24
N LEU A 70 -6.74 -2.94 6.49
CA LEU A 70 -6.49 -4.15 5.71
C LEU A 70 -5.39 -3.90 4.67
N VAL A 71 -5.45 -2.77 3.96
CA VAL A 71 -4.44 -2.41 2.96
C VAL A 71 -3.05 -2.20 3.60
N ILE A 72 -2.96 -1.51 4.73
CA ILE A 72 -1.70 -1.34 5.47
C ILE A 72 -1.14 -2.71 5.90
N GLY A 73 -1.96 -3.58 6.49
CA GLY A 73 -1.53 -4.90 6.96
C GLY A 73 -1.03 -5.80 5.83
N LEU A 74 -1.80 -5.91 4.74
CA LEU A 74 -1.39 -6.67 3.55
C LEU A 74 -0.12 -6.11 2.92
N SER A 75 0.03 -4.78 2.90
CA SER A 75 1.21 -4.12 2.36
C SER A 75 2.44 -4.37 3.23
N ALA A 76 2.34 -4.31 4.56
CA ALA A 76 3.45 -4.60 5.45
C ALA A 76 3.96 -6.04 5.27
N ILE A 77 3.05 -7.02 5.23
CA ILE A 77 3.41 -8.43 5.03
C ILE A 77 4.01 -8.65 3.63
N GLY A 78 3.33 -8.16 2.60
CA GLY A 78 3.72 -8.42 1.23
C GLY A 78 4.99 -7.68 0.80
N LEU A 79 5.18 -6.42 1.21
CA LEU A 79 6.44 -5.70 0.99
C LEU A 79 7.58 -6.31 1.81
N GLY A 80 7.32 -6.70 3.07
CA GLY A 80 8.30 -7.40 3.90
C GLY A 80 8.78 -8.70 3.23
N PHE A 81 7.87 -9.48 2.67
CA PHE A 81 8.20 -10.67 1.87
C PHE A 81 9.02 -10.33 0.62
N CYS A 82 8.61 -9.29 -0.14
CA CYS A 82 9.33 -8.86 -1.33
C CYS A 82 10.76 -8.40 -1.03
N ILE A 83 10.99 -7.73 0.10
CA ILE A 83 12.32 -7.29 0.55
C ILE A 83 13.15 -8.50 1.01
N ALA A 84 12.58 -9.36 1.87
CA ALA A 84 13.29 -10.52 2.42
C ALA A 84 13.75 -11.51 1.34
N TYR A 85 12.93 -11.71 0.30
CA TYR A 85 13.21 -12.62 -0.82
C TYR A 85 13.65 -11.89 -2.09
N PHE A 86 14.10 -10.63 -1.98
CA PHE A 86 14.40 -9.77 -3.13
C PHE A 86 15.37 -10.43 -4.12
N ASN A 87 16.49 -10.97 -3.64
CA ASN A 87 17.49 -11.61 -4.52
C ASN A 87 16.89 -12.73 -5.39
N ARG A 88 16.03 -13.57 -4.79
CA ARG A 88 15.38 -14.69 -5.49
C ARG A 88 14.26 -14.23 -6.43
N LEU A 89 13.56 -13.15 -6.08
CA LEU A 89 12.48 -12.59 -6.88
C LEU A 89 13.03 -11.80 -8.07
N HIS A 90 14.03 -10.95 -7.85
CA HIS A 90 14.62 -10.10 -8.86
C HIS A 90 15.21 -10.90 -10.03
N GLU A 91 15.82 -12.06 -9.76
CA GLU A 91 16.32 -12.98 -10.81
C GLU A 91 15.23 -13.46 -11.78
N LYS A 92 13.96 -13.52 -11.35
CA LYS A 92 12.83 -13.98 -12.17
C LYS A 92 12.22 -12.88 -13.05
N GLY A 93 12.67 -11.63 -12.86
CA GLY A 93 12.19 -10.44 -13.58
C GLY A 93 11.08 -9.68 -12.83
N PRO A 94 10.61 -8.55 -13.39
CA PRO A 94 9.63 -7.69 -12.73
C PRO A 94 8.26 -8.37 -12.61
N PHE A 95 7.73 -8.46 -11.39
CA PHE A 95 6.41 -9.03 -11.10
C PHE A 95 5.31 -7.96 -11.21
N ILE A 96 4.99 -7.55 -12.43
CA ILE A 96 3.98 -6.50 -12.72
C ILE A 96 2.64 -6.77 -12.05
N VAL A 97 2.23 -8.04 -11.95
CA VAL A 97 0.96 -8.41 -11.29
C VAL A 97 0.95 -8.00 -9.82
N ILE A 98 2.06 -8.24 -9.10
CA ILE A 98 2.18 -7.86 -7.69
C ILE A 98 2.17 -6.34 -7.54
N GLU A 99 2.88 -5.61 -8.41
CA GLU A 99 2.84 -4.14 -8.41
C GLU A 99 1.43 -3.60 -8.65
N THR A 100 0.72 -4.20 -9.60
CA THR A 100 -0.63 -3.77 -9.97
C THR A 100 -1.59 -4.01 -8.80
N ILE A 101 -1.47 -5.14 -8.10
CA ILE A 101 -2.28 -5.44 -6.91
C ILE A 101 -2.01 -4.39 -5.83
N PHE A 102 -0.75 -4.11 -5.48
CA PHE A 102 -0.46 -3.09 -4.46
C PHE A 102 -0.91 -1.70 -4.87
N PHE A 103 -0.69 -1.31 -6.14
CA PHE A 103 -1.20 -0.06 -6.67
C PHE A 103 -2.72 0.05 -6.49
N LEU A 104 -3.49 -0.97 -6.89
CA LEU A 104 -4.95 -0.96 -6.77
C LEU A 104 -5.41 -0.91 -5.31
N LEU A 105 -4.74 -1.63 -4.41
CA LEU A 105 -5.04 -1.60 -2.98
C LEU A 105 -4.83 -0.19 -2.42
N TRP A 106 -3.66 0.41 -2.62
CA TRP A 106 -3.36 1.77 -2.14
C TRP A 106 -4.21 2.86 -2.78
N PHE A 107 -4.48 2.74 -4.09
CA PHE A 107 -5.35 3.68 -4.80
C PHE A 107 -6.79 3.61 -4.29
N SER A 108 -7.35 2.40 -4.17
CA SER A 108 -8.73 2.22 -3.67
C SER A 108 -8.87 2.70 -2.23
N SER A 109 -7.90 2.40 -1.35
CA SER A 109 -7.93 2.90 0.02
C SER A 109 -7.70 4.40 0.10
N GLY A 110 -6.84 4.96 -0.76
CA GLY A 110 -6.59 6.39 -0.84
C GLY A 110 -7.85 7.17 -1.23
N ILE A 111 -8.61 6.69 -2.22
CA ILE A 111 -9.90 7.26 -2.61
C ILE A 111 -10.92 7.14 -1.47
N ALA A 112 -11.03 5.96 -0.86
CA ALA A 112 -11.96 5.76 0.24
C ALA A 112 -11.64 6.71 1.42
N ASN A 113 -10.37 6.84 1.78
CA ASN A 113 -9.89 7.70 2.86
C ASN A 113 -9.97 9.21 2.52
N LEU A 114 -10.30 9.61 1.28
CA LEU A 114 -10.67 11.00 0.98
C LEU A 114 -12.13 11.32 1.25
N TYR A 115 -13.00 10.31 1.41
CA TYR A 115 -14.43 10.53 1.54
C TYR A 115 -14.81 11.58 2.62
N PRO A 116 -14.25 11.53 3.85
CA PRO A 116 -14.58 12.52 4.88
C PRO A 116 -14.17 13.96 4.56
N LEU A 117 -13.16 14.15 3.69
CA LEU A 117 -12.74 15.48 3.23
C LEU A 117 -13.72 16.07 2.20
N TYR A 118 -14.31 15.24 1.35
CA TYR A 118 -15.24 15.69 0.32
C TYR A 118 -16.67 15.88 0.81
N ASP A 119 -17.12 15.06 1.77
CA ASP A 119 -18.46 15.14 2.35
C ASP A 119 -18.62 16.31 3.33
N GLY A 120 -17.56 17.10 3.54
CA GLY A 120 -17.53 18.21 4.50
C GLY A 120 -17.52 17.77 5.98
N GLY A 121 -17.36 16.47 6.24
CA GLY A 121 -17.38 15.89 7.59
C GLY A 121 -16.10 16.13 8.40
N LEU A 122 -15.04 16.64 7.77
CA LEU A 122 -13.77 16.93 8.43
C LEU A 122 -13.40 18.41 8.28
N ASP A 123 -13.73 19.22 9.30
CA ASP A 123 -13.24 20.59 9.40
C ASP A 123 -12.04 20.67 10.36
N CYS A 124 -10.87 21.01 9.81
CA CYS A 124 -9.62 21.21 10.56
C CYS A 124 -9.29 22.69 10.81
N ASN A 125 -10.23 23.62 10.61
CA ASN A 125 -9.98 25.05 10.65
C ASN A 125 -9.71 25.55 12.08
N ALA A 126 -8.60 26.26 12.28
CA ALA A 126 -8.11 26.69 13.59
C ALA A 126 -8.79 27.96 14.16
N ASN A 127 -9.81 28.48 13.47
CA ASN A 127 -10.33 29.83 13.75
C ASN A 127 -11.32 29.90 14.93
N ASP A 128 -11.91 28.79 15.37
CA ASP A 128 -12.85 28.75 16.51
C ASP A 128 -12.18 28.33 17.84
N TYR A 129 -10.84 28.26 17.87
CA TYR A 129 -10.06 27.73 19.00
C TYR A 129 -9.81 28.70 20.15
N ASP A 130 -10.23 29.97 20.02
CA ASP A 130 -10.36 30.88 21.17
C ASP A 130 -11.59 30.55 22.03
N SER A 131 -12.43 29.59 21.62
CA SER A 131 -13.47 29.03 22.47
C SER A 131 -12.92 27.85 23.28
N GLU A 132 -13.13 27.85 24.60
CA GLU A 132 -12.87 26.73 25.52
C GLU A 132 -13.62 25.42 25.13
N LEU A 133 -14.34 25.42 24.01
CA LEU A 133 -15.32 24.41 23.60
C LEU A 133 -14.75 23.30 22.71
N ILE A 134 -13.62 23.51 22.00
CA ILE A 134 -13.03 22.51 21.10
C ILE A 134 -11.77 21.90 21.76
N PRO A 135 -11.76 20.59 22.07
CA PRO A 135 -10.59 19.95 22.69
C PRO A 135 -9.38 19.99 21.75
N HIS A 136 -8.21 20.39 22.26
CA HIS A 136 -6.91 20.30 21.58
C HIS A 136 -6.67 18.92 20.90
N GLN A 137 -7.28 17.87 21.44
CA GLN A 137 -7.22 16.50 20.92
C GLN A 137 -7.88 16.34 19.54
N TYR A 138 -8.99 17.05 19.29
CA TYR A 138 -9.67 17.05 17.99
C TYR A 138 -8.78 17.64 16.88
N TYR A 139 -8.10 18.76 17.18
CA TYR A 139 -7.16 19.39 16.26
C TYR A 139 -6.00 18.46 15.86
N LEU A 140 -5.36 17.85 16.86
CA LEU A 140 -4.27 16.90 16.61
C LEU A 140 -4.78 15.73 15.77
N TRP A 141 -5.94 15.19 16.12
CA TRP A 141 -6.57 14.09 15.38
C TRP A 141 -6.80 14.46 13.90
N CYS A 142 -7.37 15.63 13.64
CA CYS A 142 -7.64 16.15 12.30
C CYS A 142 -6.35 16.32 11.47
N ARG A 143 -5.30 16.89 12.07
CA ARG A 143 -3.99 17.02 11.38
C ARG A 143 -3.32 15.68 11.13
N THR A 144 -3.35 14.77 12.10
CA THR A 144 -2.81 13.41 11.92
C THR A 144 -3.55 12.68 10.80
N TYR A 145 -4.87 12.89 10.67
CA TYR A 145 -5.67 12.37 9.56
C TYR A 145 -5.20 12.91 8.20
N ILE A 146 -5.03 14.22 8.06
CA ILE A 146 -4.56 14.84 6.81
C ILE A 146 -3.16 14.31 6.45
N ILE A 147 -2.24 14.26 7.42
CA ILE A 147 -0.87 13.78 7.19
C ILE A 147 -0.88 12.30 6.77
N SER A 148 -1.67 11.46 7.43
CA SER A 148 -1.83 10.04 7.07
C SER A 148 -2.37 9.89 5.64
N THR A 149 -3.36 10.70 5.28
CA THR A 149 -3.93 10.72 3.93
C THR A 149 -2.89 11.11 2.89
N LEU A 150 -2.11 12.17 3.15
CA LEU A 150 -1.04 12.61 2.26
C LEU A 150 0.03 11.50 2.08
N LEU A 151 0.47 10.85 3.16
CA LEU A 151 1.43 9.76 3.08
C LEU A 151 0.88 8.56 2.29
N SER A 152 -0.41 8.23 2.44
CA SER A 152 -1.06 7.19 1.63
C SER A 152 -0.98 7.48 0.14
N TRP A 153 -1.21 8.74 -0.26
CA TRP A 153 -1.10 9.16 -1.65
C TRP A 153 0.33 9.18 -2.16
N MET A 154 1.27 9.64 -1.33
CA MET A 154 2.70 9.53 -1.65
C MET A 154 3.09 8.06 -1.87
N ASN A 155 2.60 7.14 -1.05
CA ASN A 155 2.86 5.71 -1.22
C ASN A 155 2.25 5.18 -2.53
N THR A 156 1.01 5.57 -2.83
CA THR A 156 0.34 5.23 -4.10
C THR A 156 1.17 5.66 -5.31
N LEU A 157 1.71 6.89 -5.28
CA LEU A 157 2.57 7.41 -6.34
C LEU A 157 3.87 6.60 -6.48
N THR A 158 4.47 6.12 -5.39
CA THR A 158 5.64 5.24 -5.50
C THR A 158 5.30 3.93 -6.22
N PHE A 159 4.13 3.34 -5.97
CA PHE A 159 3.67 2.15 -6.73
C PHE A 159 3.42 2.45 -8.21
N VAL A 160 2.89 3.63 -8.55
CA VAL A 160 2.78 4.08 -9.95
C VAL A 160 4.16 4.14 -10.60
N ILE A 161 5.13 4.75 -9.93
CA ILE A 161 6.52 4.84 -10.42
C ILE A 161 7.11 3.43 -10.63
N THR A 162 6.93 2.52 -9.66
CA THR A 162 7.42 1.13 -9.79
C THR A 162 6.74 0.41 -10.95
N LEU A 163 5.43 0.59 -11.15
CA LEU A 163 4.68 0.00 -12.25
C LEU A 163 5.16 0.51 -13.61
N LEU A 164 5.38 1.83 -13.74
CA LEU A 164 5.92 2.44 -14.96
C LEU A 164 7.32 1.89 -15.28
N PHE A 165 8.22 1.82 -14.30
CA PHE A 165 9.53 1.20 -14.50
C PHE A 165 9.43 -0.27 -14.92
N SER A 166 8.51 -1.03 -14.32
CA SER A 166 8.26 -2.42 -14.70
C SER A 166 7.81 -2.55 -16.15
N LEU A 167 6.91 -1.67 -16.59
CA LEU A 167 6.38 -1.65 -17.95
C LEU A 167 7.45 -1.24 -18.97
N ILE A 168 8.30 -0.27 -18.62
CA ILE A 168 9.42 0.15 -19.48
C ILE A 168 10.43 -1.00 -19.65
N ILE A 169 10.84 -1.65 -18.55
CA ILE A 169 11.76 -2.79 -18.58
C ILE A 169 11.16 -3.95 -19.40
N LEU A 170 9.85 -4.20 -19.23
CA LEU A 170 9.14 -5.20 -20.00
C LEU A 170 9.06 -4.82 -21.49
N GLY A 171 8.83 -3.55 -21.81
CA GLY A 171 8.80 -3.00 -23.16
C GLY A 171 10.14 -3.16 -23.87
N GLN A 172 11.26 -2.93 -23.18
CA GLN A 172 12.60 -3.20 -23.69
C GLN A 172 12.83 -4.69 -23.96
N ASN A 173 12.27 -5.58 -23.14
CA ASN A 173 12.34 -7.04 -23.36
C ASN A 173 11.39 -7.55 -24.46
N LYS A 174 10.40 -6.76 -24.85
CA LYS A 174 9.35 -7.07 -25.84
C LYS A 174 9.80 -6.91 -27.30
N GLY A 175 11.04 -6.47 -27.54
CA GLY A 175 11.70 -6.71 -28.83
C GLY A 175 11.69 -8.21 -29.22
N ASN A 176 11.42 -9.11 -28.27
CA ASN A 176 11.13 -10.53 -28.48
C ASN A 176 9.85 -10.96 -27.71
N GLU A 177 8.74 -11.16 -28.44
CA GLU A 177 7.49 -11.88 -28.09
C GLU A 177 6.49 -11.28 -27.07
N THR A 178 5.20 -11.55 -27.33
CA THR A 178 4.00 -10.94 -26.73
C THR A 178 3.68 -11.35 -25.28
N ILE A 179 3.18 -10.38 -24.49
CA ILE A 179 2.90 -10.47 -23.03
C ILE A 179 2.01 -11.64 -22.62
N LEU A 180 0.97 -11.90 -23.40
CA LEU A 180 -0.04 -12.89 -23.07
C LEU A 180 0.54 -14.30 -23.15
N GLU A 181 1.42 -14.56 -24.11
CA GLU A 181 2.02 -15.89 -24.28
C GLU A 181 2.99 -16.22 -23.15
N ARG A 182 3.87 -15.31 -22.72
CA ARG A 182 4.81 -15.60 -21.63
C ARG A 182 4.15 -15.76 -20.27
N THR A 183 3.16 -14.92 -19.96
CA THR A 183 2.44 -15.02 -18.68
C THR A 183 1.57 -16.27 -18.63
N LEU A 184 0.85 -16.57 -19.73
CA LEU A 184 0.00 -17.76 -19.84
C LEU A 184 0.83 -19.05 -19.91
N PHE A 185 2.00 -19.03 -20.57
CA PHE A 185 2.93 -20.16 -20.62
C PHE A 185 3.55 -20.45 -19.25
N ARG A 186 4.02 -19.43 -18.52
CA ARG A 186 4.57 -19.60 -17.16
C ARG A 186 3.51 -20.08 -16.17
N PHE A 187 2.26 -19.59 -16.27
CA PHE A 187 1.17 -20.07 -15.44
C PHE A 187 0.82 -21.54 -15.74
N LYS A 188 0.72 -21.92 -17.02
CA LYS A 188 0.53 -23.32 -17.45
C LYS A 188 1.65 -24.22 -16.95
N HIS A 189 2.90 -23.77 -17.02
CA HIS A 189 4.05 -24.55 -16.58
C HIS A 189 4.03 -24.78 -15.07
N LEU A 190 3.72 -23.75 -14.26
CA LEU A 190 3.59 -23.87 -12.80
C LEU A 190 2.45 -24.80 -12.38
N LEU A 191 1.33 -24.78 -13.10
CA LEU A 191 0.21 -25.72 -12.90
C LEU A 191 0.61 -27.17 -13.22
N LYS A 192 1.43 -27.37 -14.25
CA LYS A 192 1.87 -28.71 -14.66
C LYS A 192 2.91 -29.31 -13.72
N THR A 193 3.80 -28.49 -13.14
CA THR A 193 4.80 -28.95 -12.17
C THR A 193 4.24 -29.21 -10.77
N ASN A 194 3.05 -28.70 -10.45
CA ASN A 194 2.39 -28.92 -9.16
C ASN A 194 1.33 -30.03 -9.19
N ASN A 195 1.19 -30.77 -10.29
CA ASN A 195 0.29 -31.91 -10.36
C ASN A 195 1.05 -33.21 -10.00
N PRO A 196 0.80 -33.85 -8.84
CA PRO A 196 1.59 -34.99 -8.37
C PRO A 196 1.27 -36.33 -9.07
N ASN A 197 0.29 -36.36 -9.98
CA ASN A 197 -0.23 -37.61 -10.55
C ASN A 197 0.44 -37.99 -11.87
N ASN A 198 1.77 -38.03 -11.92
CA ASN A 198 2.46 -38.76 -12.98
C ASN A 198 3.69 -39.48 -12.43
N THR A 199 3.47 -40.29 -11.41
CA THR A 199 4.28 -41.49 -11.16
C THR A 199 3.65 -42.66 -11.91
N ASN A 200 4.50 -43.33 -12.71
CA ASN A 200 4.31 -44.63 -13.36
C ASN A 200 3.49 -44.54 -14.67
N VAL A 201 3.94 -45.06 -15.80
CA VAL A 201 4.39 -46.45 -16.03
C VAL A 201 5.47 -46.50 -17.13
N GLN A 202 6.31 -47.53 -17.00
CA GLN A 202 7.37 -48.05 -17.88
C GLN A 202 7.14 -47.93 -19.38
#